data_AF-B4D231-F1
#
_entry.id   AF-B4D231-F1
#
_cell.length_a   1.000
_cell.length_b   1.000
_cell.length_c   1.000
_cell.angle_alpha   90.00
_cell.angle_beta   90.00
_cell.angle_gamma   90.00
#
_symmetry.space_group_name_H-M   'P 1'
#
loop_
_entity.id
_entity.type
_entity.pdbx_description
1 polymer ?
#
loop_
_entity_poly.entity_id
_entity_poly.type
_entity_poly.pdbx_seq_one_letter_code
_entity_poly.pdbx_strand_id
1 'polypeptide(L)'
;MGAHGASELLVAIVDPNAEVDPSFVQWNIETKDGQAYAGVISSENPTTITMKSLAGVQQIKTADIKSRTNTGRSLMPEGFEGIGADALRDIITYLQSVDGSRFRTLDLHDAFTTSTSSGMYQTQTSKNDTFKFTKSGTVSVGGVPFNVVTPEKAEGASNIIVLKGGPDNSYSKTMPKKVDIKVGGFKANRLNFLGGVTGWGFNGNNDDKSDALTVTVVSSQGQKETLVCKNGTEFADYIRRIDVPGSKFAEGVVKNHQMRWFTKQLNEPMDIDHITLQSPDNHSAPTIVAITAEMADVNTPAPAAAAASTTPTPTFALTKAGAGTLILTAANASASSAPVAAPNEDANFKPQFTDPVPQPPATRPANGPRVLLVGGGSSHDFVKFFGGTDKATLAPHVGWVDFTQNANGVPAILDRVDVLVWSANQPISSATRKALIDYANSGKGIVALHPGTWYAWKNFPEWNAQIIGGGTHGHDKLGPYTVKITNPDSPITKGVTPTFEITDELYNYNPDPKATPIEVLATASSPLTGKTFPQVFIVKHPKSRVVGITLGHDARAHDLPEFQTLLKNAVEWAGGK
;
A
#
# COMPACT_ATOMS: atom_id res chain seq x y z
N MET A 1 11.71 -8.49 -9.73
CA MET A 1 11.73 -8.38 -11.20
C MET A 1 11.59 -6.94 -11.70
N GLY A 2 10.76 -6.08 -11.09
CA GLY A 2 10.66 -4.66 -11.46
C GLY A 2 11.92 -3.80 -11.37
N ALA A 3 13.00 -4.30 -10.77
CA ALA A 3 14.27 -3.58 -10.60
C ALA A 3 15.32 -3.88 -11.69
N HIS A 4 15.14 -4.93 -12.50
CA HIS A 4 16.08 -5.31 -13.55
C HIS A 4 15.79 -4.55 -14.84
N GLY A 5 16.84 -4.07 -15.49
CA GLY A 5 16.75 -3.32 -16.76
C GLY A 5 16.16 -4.18 -17.88
N ALA A 6 15.61 -3.55 -18.91
CA ALA A 6 14.96 -4.28 -20.01
C ALA A 6 15.99 -5.14 -20.76
N SER A 7 17.23 -4.67 -20.85
CA SER A 7 18.38 -5.39 -21.42
C SER A 7 18.79 -6.61 -20.59
N GLU A 8 18.77 -6.48 -19.26
CA GLU A 8 19.14 -7.56 -18.34
C GLU A 8 18.12 -8.69 -18.38
N LEU A 9 16.83 -8.34 -18.32
CA LEU A 9 15.73 -9.30 -18.48
C LEU A 9 15.72 -9.94 -19.86
N LEU A 10 16.03 -9.18 -20.92
CA LEU A 10 16.14 -9.70 -22.28
C LEU A 10 17.22 -10.78 -22.39
N VAL A 11 18.41 -10.52 -21.84
CA VAL A 11 19.51 -11.51 -21.84
C VAL A 11 19.12 -12.74 -21.03
N ALA A 12 18.57 -12.57 -19.83
CA ALA A 12 18.16 -13.68 -18.97
C ALA A 12 17.02 -14.53 -19.56
N ILE A 13 16.14 -13.95 -20.39
CA ILE A 13 15.03 -14.66 -21.05
C ILE A 13 15.50 -15.35 -22.33
N VAL A 14 16.35 -14.71 -23.12
CA VAL A 14 16.80 -15.25 -24.43
C VAL A 14 17.94 -16.25 -24.26
N ASP A 15 18.84 -16.04 -23.30
CA ASP A 15 19.95 -16.94 -22.99
C ASP A 15 20.06 -17.15 -21.47
N PRO A 16 19.15 -17.96 -20.88
CA PRO A 16 19.13 -18.20 -19.44
C PRO A 16 20.37 -18.93 -18.91
N ASN A 17 21.24 -19.47 -19.79
CA ASN A 17 22.47 -20.15 -19.40
C ASN A 17 23.72 -19.25 -19.50
N ALA A 18 23.60 -18.03 -20.02
CA ALA A 18 24.72 -17.09 -20.16
C ALA A 18 25.40 -16.82 -18.81
N GLU A 19 24.61 -16.69 -17.74
CA GLU A 19 25.08 -16.51 -16.38
C GLU A 19 24.13 -17.21 -15.40
N VAL A 20 24.57 -18.34 -14.84
CA VAL A 20 23.78 -19.12 -13.89
C VAL A 20 24.38 -19.00 -12.50
N ASP A 21 23.72 -18.24 -11.62
CA ASP A 21 24.11 -18.17 -10.21
C ASP A 21 24.08 -19.60 -9.61
N PRO A 22 25.11 -20.01 -8.83
CA PRO A 22 25.21 -21.35 -8.25
C PRO A 22 23.97 -21.81 -7.47
N SER A 23 23.20 -20.87 -6.92
CA SER A 23 21.97 -21.09 -6.16
C SER A 23 20.76 -21.43 -7.03
N PHE A 24 20.86 -21.25 -8.35
CA PHE A 24 19.79 -21.45 -9.34
C PHE A 24 20.14 -22.48 -10.42
N VAL A 25 21.28 -23.16 -10.28
CA VAL A 25 21.66 -24.26 -11.16
C VAL A 25 20.73 -25.45 -10.96
N GLN A 26 20.29 -26.06 -12.06
CA GLN A 26 19.51 -27.28 -12.01
C GLN A 26 20.36 -28.47 -11.54
N TRP A 27 19.79 -29.23 -10.62
CA TRP A 27 20.29 -30.51 -10.15
C TRP A 27 19.37 -31.63 -10.63
N ASN A 28 19.99 -32.71 -11.10
CA ASN A 28 19.32 -33.97 -11.36
C ASN A 28 19.66 -34.94 -10.23
N ILE A 29 18.67 -35.38 -9.45
CA ILE A 29 18.83 -36.34 -8.36
C ILE A 29 18.12 -37.63 -8.74
N GLU A 30 18.81 -38.75 -8.58
CA GLU A 30 18.24 -40.09 -8.68
C GLU A 30 18.21 -40.72 -7.29
N THR A 31 17.08 -41.28 -6.88
CA THR A 31 16.93 -41.99 -5.62
C THR A 31 17.12 -43.50 -5.81
N LYS A 32 17.37 -44.22 -4.71
CA LYS A 32 17.65 -45.67 -4.70
C LYS A 32 16.44 -46.52 -5.13
N ASP A 33 15.24 -45.99 -5.01
CA ASP A 33 13.99 -46.59 -5.49
C ASP A 33 13.71 -46.28 -6.98
N GLY A 34 14.62 -45.57 -7.66
CA GLY A 34 14.56 -45.30 -9.10
C GLY A 34 13.79 -44.03 -9.50
N GLN A 35 13.42 -43.16 -8.55
CA GLN A 35 12.80 -41.88 -8.89
C GLN A 35 13.86 -40.85 -9.31
N ALA A 36 13.51 -40.03 -10.29
CA ALA A 36 14.36 -38.96 -10.80
C ALA A 36 13.71 -37.59 -10.56
N TYR A 37 14.52 -36.66 -10.09
CA TYR A 37 14.13 -35.32 -9.68
C TYR A 37 14.99 -34.31 -10.43
N ALA A 38 14.38 -33.31 -11.05
CA ALA A 38 15.07 -32.21 -11.72
C ALA A 38 14.56 -30.87 -11.14
N GLY A 39 15.47 -30.04 -10.65
CA GLY A 39 15.10 -28.77 -10.00
C GLY A 39 16.28 -28.09 -9.31
N VAL A 40 16.01 -26.99 -8.62
CA VAL A 40 17.00 -26.22 -7.86
C VAL A 40 16.96 -26.65 -6.40
N ILE A 41 18.12 -26.87 -5.79
CA ILE A 41 18.21 -27.15 -4.35
C ILE A 41 18.03 -25.84 -3.58
N SER A 42 16.90 -25.71 -2.90
CA SER A 42 16.54 -24.50 -2.14
C SER A 42 16.99 -24.50 -0.69
N SER A 43 17.19 -25.69 -0.11
CA SER A 43 17.82 -25.86 1.20
C SER A 43 18.30 -27.30 1.34
N GLU A 44 19.46 -27.50 1.97
CA GLU A 44 20.03 -28.81 2.27
C GLU A 44 20.46 -28.85 3.73
N ASN A 45 20.13 -29.95 4.40
CA ASN A 45 20.64 -30.29 5.73
C ASN A 45 21.10 -31.76 5.73
N PRO A 46 21.74 -32.27 6.79
CA PRO A 46 22.31 -33.62 6.79
C PRO A 46 21.31 -34.75 6.52
N THR A 47 20.00 -34.53 6.72
CA THR A 47 18.96 -35.56 6.61
C THR A 47 18.05 -35.37 5.38
N THR A 48 17.96 -34.16 4.82
CA THR A 48 17.00 -33.81 3.76
C THR A 48 17.53 -32.74 2.81
N ILE A 49 17.19 -32.90 1.53
CA ILE A 49 17.34 -31.89 0.47
C ILE A 49 15.94 -31.43 0.08
N THR A 50 15.70 -30.12 0.09
CA THR A 50 14.47 -29.52 -0.44
C THR A 50 14.74 -28.94 -1.82
N MET A 51 14.13 -29.55 -2.85
CA MET A 51 14.20 -29.10 -4.22
C MET A 51 12.96 -28.29 -4.60
N LYS A 52 13.15 -27.25 -5.41
CA LYS A 52 12.10 -26.51 -6.09
C LYS A 52 12.19 -26.82 -7.58
N SER A 53 11.08 -27.23 -8.18
CA SER A 53 10.96 -27.41 -9.63
C SER A 53 9.66 -26.78 -10.13
N LEU A 54 9.42 -26.87 -11.44
CA LEU A 54 8.15 -26.48 -12.05
C LEU A 54 6.97 -27.33 -11.52
N ALA A 55 7.23 -28.53 -10.99
CA ALA A 55 6.22 -29.41 -10.41
C ALA A 55 5.93 -29.10 -8.92
N GLY A 56 6.63 -28.13 -8.33
CA GLY A 56 6.46 -27.71 -6.94
C GLY A 56 7.68 -27.97 -6.06
N VAL A 57 7.47 -27.95 -4.74
CA VAL A 57 8.51 -28.17 -3.74
C VAL A 57 8.50 -29.64 -3.31
N GLN A 58 9.66 -30.30 -3.38
CA GLN A 58 9.83 -31.71 -3.02
C GLN A 58 10.96 -31.87 -2.01
N GLN A 59 10.72 -32.68 -0.98
CA GLN A 59 11.73 -33.05 0.00
C GLN A 59 12.23 -34.47 -0.25
N ILE A 60 13.53 -34.61 -0.40
CA ILE A 60 14.22 -35.87 -0.66
C ILE A 60 15.13 -36.14 0.54
N LYS A 61 15.03 -37.33 1.16
CA LYS A 61 15.94 -37.70 2.24
C LYS A 61 17.33 -37.95 1.66
N THR A 62 18.37 -37.42 2.28
CA THR A 62 19.76 -37.59 1.83
C THR A 62 20.17 -39.07 1.79
N ALA A 63 19.64 -39.88 2.71
CA ALA A 63 19.87 -41.33 2.77
C ALA A 63 19.32 -42.11 1.56
N ASP A 64 18.31 -41.55 0.88
CA ASP A 64 17.62 -42.21 -0.24
C ASP A 64 18.24 -41.83 -1.60
N ILE A 65 19.21 -40.91 -1.62
CA ILE A 65 19.89 -40.46 -2.84
C ILE A 65 20.86 -41.55 -3.32
N LYS A 66 20.74 -41.90 -4.59
CA LYS A 66 21.66 -42.79 -5.33
C LYS A 66 22.71 -41.97 -6.08
N SER A 67 22.29 -40.94 -6.80
CA SER A 67 23.19 -40.04 -7.53
C SER A 67 22.63 -38.62 -7.53
N ARG A 68 23.53 -37.63 -7.62
CA ARG A 68 23.18 -36.23 -7.88
C ARG A 68 24.15 -35.62 -8.87
N THR A 69 23.62 -34.93 -9.86
CA THR A 69 24.37 -34.30 -10.94
C THR A 69 24.00 -32.83 -11.02
N ASN A 70 24.99 -31.97 -10.90
CA ASN A 70 24.85 -30.55 -11.20
C ASN A 70 24.96 -30.39 -12.73
N THR A 71 23.94 -29.83 -13.38
CA THR A 71 23.90 -29.74 -14.85
C THR A 71 24.69 -28.54 -15.39
N GLY A 72 25.05 -27.57 -14.55
CA GLY A 72 25.61 -26.29 -14.96
C GLY A 72 24.64 -25.39 -15.74
N ARG A 73 23.36 -25.77 -15.82
CA ARG A 73 22.32 -25.07 -16.60
C ARG A 73 21.26 -24.48 -15.71
N SER A 74 20.62 -23.41 -16.19
CA SER A 74 19.48 -22.79 -15.52
C SER A 74 18.25 -23.70 -15.54
N LEU A 75 17.38 -23.53 -14.55
CA LEU A 75 16.04 -24.15 -14.54
C LEU A 75 15.06 -23.41 -15.48
N MET A 76 15.41 -22.21 -15.96
CA MET A 76 14.56 -21.46 -16.89
C MET A 76 14.55 -22.14 -18.27
N PRO A 77 13.38 -22.23 -18.94
CA PRO A 77 13.29 -22.78 -20.30
C PRO A 77 14.05 -21.91 -21.32
N GLU A 78 14.60 -22.57 -22.34
CA GLU A 78 15.17 -21.93 -23.53
C GLU A 78 14.10 -21.76 -24.63
N GLY A 79 14.36 -20.95 -25.66
CA GLY A 79 13.52 -20.85 -26.85
C GLY A 79 12.52 -19.69 -26.85
N PHE A 80 12.60 -18.77 -25.89
CA PHE A 80 11.71 -17.61 -25.82
C PHE A 80 11.93 -16.61 -26.95
N GLU A 81 13.06 -16.64 -27.66
CA GLU A 81 13.27 -15.89 -28.90
C GLU A 81 12.22 -16.21 -29.99
N GLY A 82 11.61 -17.40 -29.94
CA GLY A 82 10.59 -17.84 -30.88
C GLY A 82 9.25 -17.10 -30.78
N ILE A 83 9.00 -16.34 -29.70
CA ILE A 83 7.75 -15.60 -29.52
C ILE A 83 7.72 -14.26 -30.27
N GLY A 84 8.85 -13.83 -30.82
CA GLY A 84 8.98 -12.59 -31.59
C GLY A 84 9.25 -11.34 -30.73
N ALA A 85 9.85 -10.32 -31.35
CA ALA A 85 10.37 -9.14 -30.67
C ALA A 85 9.28 -8.30 -29.97
N ASP A 86 8.09 -8.21 -30.56
CA ASP A 86 6.98 -7.42 -30.00
C ASP A 86 6.41 -8.08 -28.73
N ALA A 87 6.14 -9.39 -28.78
CA ALA A 87 5.63 -10.12 -27.62
C ALA A 87 6.65 -10.17 -26.48
N LEU A 88 7.93 -10.30 -26.81
CA LEU A 88 9.00 -10.31 -25.82
C LEU A 88 9.18 -8.93 -25.16
N ARG A 89 9.01 -7.83 -25.93
CA ARG A 89 8.94 -6.46 -25.39
C ARG A 89 7.76 -6.29 -24.44
N ASP A 90 6.58 -6.78 -24.81
CA ASP A 90 5.37 -6.67 -23.98
C ASP A 90 5.51 -7.45 -22.67
N ILE A 91 6.09 -8.65 -22.72
CA ILE A 91 6.38 -9.45 -21.52
C ILE A 91 7.42 -8.79 -20.63
N ILE A 92 8.52 -8.29 -21.18
CA ILE A 92 9.53 -7.57 -20.39
C ILE A 92 8.91 -6.32 -19.75
N THR A 93 8.09 -5.58 -20.50
CA THR A 93 7.36 -4.42 -19.99
C THR A 93 6.44 -4.80 -18.84
N TYR A 94 5.73 -5.93 -18.97
CA TYR A 94 4.87 -6.47 -17.93
C TYR A 94 5.67 -6.92 -16.69
N LEU A 95 6.77 -7.65 -16.86
CA LEU A 95 7.63 -8.13 -15.77
C LEU A 95 8.34 -6.98 -15.02
N GLN A 96 8.57 -5.86 -15.70
CA GLN A 96 9.09 -4.63 -15.11
C GLN A 96 8.03 -3.82 -14.37
N SER A 97 6.75 -4.09 -14.59
CA SER A 97 5.66 -3.43 -13.86
C SER A 97 5.54 -4.06 -12.46
N VAL A 98 5.53 -3.22 -11.42
CA VAL A 98 5.52 -3.69 -10.03
C VAL A 98 4.12 -4.17 -9.60
N ASP A 99 3.07 -3.72 -10.29
CA ASP A 99 1.65 -4.01 -10.04
C ASP A 99 0.83 -4.31 -11.33
N GLY A 100 1.47 -4.76 -12.42
CA GLY A 100 0.77 -5.21 -13.63
C GLY A 100 0.24 -4.13 -14.59
N SER A 101 0.36 -2.82 -14.30
CA SER A 101 0.18 -1.75 -15.31
C SER A 101 0.47 -0.30 -14.85
N ARG A 102 0.45 0.01 -13.55
CA ARG A 102 0.41 1.43 -13.09
C ARG A 102 1.76 2.10 -12.86
N PHE A 103 2.75 1.41 -12.29
CA PHE A 103 4.03 2.02 -11.91
C PHE A 103 5.22 1.30 -12.53
N ARG A 104 6.22 2.10 -12.95
CA ARG A 104 7.52 1.63 -13.41
C ARG A 104 8.64 2.33 -12.65
N THR A 105 9.39 1.58 -11.85
CA THR A 105 10.60 2.09 -11.20
C THR A 105 11.67 2.34 -12.25
N LEU A 106 12.39 3.44 -12.11
CA LEU A 106 13.50 3.76 -13.01
C LEU A 106 14.80 3.18 -12.47
N ASP A 107 15.62 2.65 -13.36
CA ASP A 107 17.00 2.30 -13.06
C ASP A 107 17.85 3.57 -13.05
N LEU A 108 18.56 3.79 -11.94
CA LEU A 108 19.39 4.97 -11.71
C LEU A 108 20.89 4.62 -11.64
N HIS A 109 21.27 3.36 -11.90
CA HIS A 109 22.62 2.86 -11.70
C HIS A 109 23.70 3.76 -12.34
N ASP A 110 23.56 4.06 -13.63
CA ASP A 110 24.49 4.92 -14.39
C ASP A 110 24.46 6.40 -13.95
N ALA A 111 23.42 6.81 -13.22
CA ALA A 111 23.20 8.20 -12.79
C ALA A 111 23.63 8.47 -11.34
N PHE A 112 23.99 7.44 -10.56
CA PHE A 112 24.46 7.63 -9.19
C PHE A 112 25.79 8.39 -9.15
N THR A 113 25.89 9.34 -8.22
CA THR A 113 27.04 10.26 -8.14
C THR A 113 27.87 10.06 -6.88
N THR A 114 27.29 9.50 -5.82
CA THR A 114 28.01 9.22 -4.57
C THR A 114 27.41 8.03 -3.81
N SER A 115 28.05 7.69 -2.70
CA SER A 115 27.71 6.54 -1.86
C SER A 115 27.15 6.98 -0.52
N THR A 116 26.14 6.28 0.00
CA THR A 116 25.73 6.45 1.40
C THR A 116 26.71 5.79 2.38
N SER A 117 27.75 5.11 1.90
CA SER A 117 28.84 4.57 2.71
C SER A 117 29.92 5.61 3.05
N SER A 118 29.95 6.75 2.35
CA SER A 118 30.86 7.89 2.54
C SER A 118 30.08 9.20 2.73
N GLY A 119 30.75 10.23 3.25
CA GLY A 119 30.11 11.53 3.43
C GLY A 119 29.71 12.17 2.11
N MET A 120 28.52 12.73 2.05
CA MET A 120 27.86 13.09 0.77
C MET A 120 27.91 14.59 0.46
N TYR A 121 27.98 15.46 1.48
CA TYR A 121 27.88 16.90 1.29
C TYR A 121 29.16 17.63 1.68
N GLN A 122 29.57 17.53 2.95
CA GLN A 122 30.62 18.38 3.50
C GLN A 122 32.02 17.84 3.15
N THR A 123 32.32 16.60 3.53
CA THR A 123 33.57 15.90 3.23
C THR A 123 33.30 14.40 3.07
N GLN A 124 34.10 13.68 2.30
CA GLN A 124 33.96 12.22 2.16
C GLN A 124 34.14 11.43 3.47
N THR A 125 34.81 12.04 4.46
CA THR A 125 35.08 11.44 5.77
C THR A 125 33.97 11.71 6.79
N SER A 126 33.09 12.70 6.54
CA SER A 126 31.97 13.00 7.44
C SER A 126 30.93 11.89 7.36
N LYS A 127 30.84 11.03 8.38
CA LYS A 127 29.83 9.95 8.39
C LYS A 127 28.46 10.40 8.90
N ASN A 128 28.36 11.65 9.37
CA ASN A 128 27.14 12.24 9.92
C ASN A 128 26.26 12.91 8.85
N ASP A 129 26.71 12.97 7.60
CA ASP A 129 25.95 13.56 6.49
C ASP A 129 25.53 12.49 5.46
N THR A 130 25.32 11.26 5.93
CA THR A 130 24.94 10.07 5.12
C THR A 130 23.56 9.53 5.48
N PHE A 131 22.90 8.81 4.58
CA PHE A 131 21.62 8.14 4.87
C PHE A 131 21.82 6.67 5.23
N LYS A 132 21.23 6.25 6.37
CA LYS A 132 21.18 4.83 6.78
C LYS A 132 19.81 4.27 6.44
N PHE A 133 19.70 3.64 5.28
CA PHE A 133 18.45 3.03 4.84
C PHE A 133 18.02 1.89 5.78
N THR A 134 16.75 1.91 6.19
CA THR A 134 16.08 0.82 6.94
C THR A 134 15.52 -0.25 6.02
N LYS A 135 15.27 0.10 4.75
CA LYS A 135 14.64 -0.73 3.73
C LYS A 135 15.41 -0.57 2.41
N SER A 136 15.53 -1.65 1.64
CA SER A 136 16.19 -1.66 0.33
C SER A 136 15.43 -2.54 -0.66
N GLY A 137 15.75 -2.42 -1.94
CA GLY A 137 14.94 -2.98 -3.03
C GLY A 137 13.66 -2.18 -3.22
N THR A 138 12.54 -2.84 -3.52
CA THR A 138 11.25 -2.17 -3.71
C THR A 138 10.66 -1.72 -2.37
N VAL A 139 10.68 -0.41 -2.12
CA VAL A 139 10.15 0.24 -0.93
C VAL A 139 8.92 1.07 -1.32
N SER A 140 7.75 0.70 -0.81
CA SER A 140 6.54 1.49 -1.00
C SER A 140 6.52 2.70 -0.06
N VAL A 141 6.41 3.90 -0.63
CA VAL A 141 6.26 5.16 0.09
C VAL A 141 5.04 5.88 -0.45
N GLY A 142 4.03 6.07 0.41
CA GLY A 142 2.78 6.72 -0.01
C GLY A 142 2.01 5.98 -1.11
N GLY A 143 2.17 4.66 -1.21
CA GLY A 143 1.57 3.83 -2.25
C GLY A 143 2.34 3.81 -3.58
N VAL A 144 3.49 4.49 -3.66
CA VAL A 144 4.37 4.45 -4.82
C VAL A 144 5.55 3.51 -4.53
N PRO A 145 5.81 2.50 -5.38
CA PRO A 145 6.97 1.64 -5.22
C PRO A 145 8.24 2.34 -5.70
N PHE A 146 9.24 2.48 -4.85
CA PHE A 146 10.56 3.02 -5.21
C PHE A 146 11.63 1.95 -5.11
N ASN A 147 12.58 1.91 -6.06
CA ASN A 147 13.72 1.01 -5.96
C ASN A 147 14.88 1.70 -5.19
N VAL A 148 15.10 1.30 -3.93
CA VAL A 148 16.16 1.85 -3.07
C VAL A 148 17.37 0.92 -3.10
N VAL A 149 18.49 1.41 -3.64
CA VAL A 149 19.74 0.67 -3.75
C VAL A 149 20.65 0.98 -2.56
N THR A 150 21.19 -0.05 -1.91
CA THR A 150 22.20 0.13 -0.85
C THR A 150 23.61 0.02 -1.42
N PRO A 151 24.65 0.58 -0.76
CA PRO A 151 26.01 0.52 -1.26
C PRO A 151 26.51 -0.91 -1.54
N GLU A 152 26.05 -1.89 -0.77
CA GLU A 152 26.45 -3.29 -0.91
C GLU A 152 25.84 -3.96 -2.15
N LYS A 153 24.76 -3.39 -2.69
CA LYS A 153 24.03 -3.91 -3.85
C LYS A 153 24.25 -3.09 -5.12
N ALA A 154 25.00 -2.00 -5.04
CA ALA A 154 25.34 -1.20 -6.21
C ALA A 154 26.58 -1.80 -6.87
N GLU A 155 26.50 -2.11 -8.17
CA GLU A 155 27.64 -2.58 -8.99
C GLU A 155 28.69 -1.50 -9.28
N GLY A 156 28.55 -0.33 -8.65
CA GLY A 156 29.53 0.74 -8.59
C GLY A 156 29.54 1.31 -7.17
N ALA A 157 30.61 1.97 -6.76
CA ALA A 157 30.75 2.47 -5.39
C ALA A 157 29.65 3.48 -4.96
N SER A 158 28.79 3.94 -5.88
CA SER A 158 27.74 4.93 -5.69
C SER A 158 26.35 4.32 -5.77
N ASN A 159 25.43 4.80 -4.93
CA ASN A 159 24.05 4.28 -4.82
C ASN A 159 23.00 5.38 -4.65
N ILE A 160 23.38 6.65 -4.80
CA ILE A 160 22.48 7.81 -4.65
C ILE A 160 22.93 8.96 -5.56
N ILE A 161 21.97 9.82 -5.94
CA ILE A 161 22.24 11.02 -6.74
C ILE A 161 22.30 12.23 -5.82
N VAL A 162 23.48 12.81 -5.67
CA VAL A 162 23.71 14.17 -5.15
C VAL A 162 24.28 15.01 -6.29
N LEU A 163 23.67 16.16 -6.57
CA LEU A 163 24.14 17.06 -7.62
C LEU A 163 24.90 18.26 -7.02
N LYS A 164 25.68 18.92 -7.89
CA LYS A 164 26.52 20.06 -7.52
C LYS A 164 25.74 21.17 -6.80
N GLY A 165 26.23 21.57 -5.63
CA GLY A 165 25.70 22.68 -4.85
C GLY A 165 26.39 22.75 -3.48
N GLY A 166 25.98 23.71 -2.64
CA GLY A 166 26.58 23.92 -1.32
C GLY A 166 27.66 25.00 -1.31
N PRO A 167 28.33 25.22 -0.17
CA PRO A 167 29.49 26.11 -0.06
C PRO A 167 30.64 25.69 -0.98
N ASP A 168 31.45 26.63 -1.48
CA ASP A 168 32.49 26.35 -2.50
C ASP A 168 33.52 25.27 -2.09
N ASN A 169 33.78 25.11 -0.79
CA ASN A 169 34.73 24.12 -0.26
C ASN A 169 34.09 22.77 0.13
N SER A 170 32.80 22.58 -0.16
CA SER A 170 32.09 21.34 0.16
C SER A 170 32.40 20.22 -0.84
N TYR A 171 32.38 18.97 -0.38
CA TYR A 171 32.52 17.82 -1.27
C TYR A 171 31.41 17.76 -2.33
N SER A 172 30.19 18.19 -2.03
CA SER A 172 29.11 18.27 -3.03
C SER A 172 29.42 19.21 -4.20
N LYS A 173 30.35 20.17 -4.06
CA LYS A 173 30.83 20.98 -5.20
C LYS A 173 31.65 20.19 -6.22
N THR A 174 32.12 18.98 -5.90
CA THR A 174 32.78 18.10 -6.89
C THR A 174 31.80 17.25 -7.68
N MET A 175 30.53 17.19 -7.26
CA MET A 175 29.50 16.40 -7.94
C MET A 175 29.16 16.98 -9.32
N PRO A 176 28.64 16.17 -10.25
CA PRO A 176 28.17 16.69 -11.53
C PRO A 176 27.00 17.65 -11.33
N LYS A 177 26.94 18.69 -12.17
CA LYS A 177 25.78 19.61 -12.21
C LYS A 177 24.55 18.95 -12.83
N LYS A 178 24.78 17.98 -13.72
CA LYS A 178 23.77 17.31 -14.52
C LYS A 178 24.04 15.81 -14.58
N VAL A 179 23.00 15.00 -14.47
CA VAL A 179 23.01 13.57 -14.79
C VAL A 179 21.87 13.24 -15.75
N ASP A 180 22.07 12.22 -16.58
CA ASP A 180 21.07 11.73 -17.53
C ASP A 180 20.70 10.30 -17.15
N ILE A 181 19.40 10.03 -17.06
CA ILE A 181 18.81 8.75 -16.69
C ILE A 181 18.15 8.18 -17.93
N LYS A 182 18.61 7.01 -18.37
CA LYS A 182 18.03 6.29 -19.50
C LYS A 182 16.76 5.57 -19.04
N VAL A 183 15.68 5.72 -19.80
CA VAL A 183 14.35 5.22 -19.42
C VAL A 183 13.85 4.17 -20.42
N GLY A 184 14.19 4.33 -21.70
CA GLY A 184 14.00 3.29 -22.71
C GLY A 184 12.61 3.27 -23.38
N GLY A 185 11.92 4.42 -23.42
CA GLY A 185 10.71 4.63 -24.23
C GLY A 185 9.48 3.95 -23.63
N PHE A 186 8.77 4.65 -22.75
CA PHE A 186 7.41 4.28 -22.37
C PHE A 186 6.54 5.48 -22.00
N LYS A 187 5.22 5.30 -22.14
CA LYS A 187 4.24 6.37 -21.89
C LYS A 187 3.91 6.53 -20.40
N ALA A 188 4.26 7.69 -19.84
CA ALA A 188 3.93 8.05 -18.46
C ALA A 188 3.29 9.44 -18.39
N ASN A 189 2.48 9.68 -17.36
CA ASN A 189 1.88 10.99 -17.11
C ASN A 189 2.40 11.67 -15.84
N ARG A 190 3.06 10.94 -14.93
CA ARG A 190 3.65 11.49 -13.71
C ARG A 190 4.99 10.87 -13.40
N LEU A 191 5.83 11.65 -12.73
CA LEU A 191 7.08 11.19 -12.14
C LEU A 191 7.02 11.38 -10.62
N ASN A 192 7.27 10.29 -9.90
CA ASN A 192 7.38 10.27 -8.46
C ASN A 192 8.85 10.20 -8.07
N PHE A 193 9.25 10.98 -7.08
CA PHE A 193 10.63 11.09 -6.62
C PHE A 193 10.69 10.74 -5.15
N LEU A 194 11.56 9.79 -4.80
CA LEU A 194 12.02 9.57 -3.43
C LEU A 194 13.32 10.35 -3.29
N GLY A 195 13.31 11.35 -2.40
CA GLY A 195 14.26 12.46 -2.40
C GLY A 195 13.53 13.76 -2.07
N GLY A 196 14.00 14.90 -2.54
CA GLY A 196 13.44 16.18 -2.08
C GLY A 196 14.08 16.63 -0.77
N VAL A 197 15.33 16.24 -0.58
CA VAL A 197 16.20 16.75 0.47
C VAL A 197 17.44 17.35 -0.16
N THR A 198 18.10 18.23 0.57
CA THR A 198 19.30 18.89 0.10
C THR A 198 20.24 19.19 1.28
N GLY A 199 21.55 19.24 1.01
CA GLY A 199 22.51 19.88 1.91
C GLY A 199 22.38 21.39 1.84
N TRP A 200 22.27 22.06 2.99
CA TRP A 200 22.12 23.52 3.12
C TRP A 200 20.85 24.05 2.43
N GLY A 201 19.72 23.38 2.66
CA GLY A 201 18.42 23.76 2.10
C GLY A 201 17.58 24.63 3.01
N PHE A 202 16.31 24.78 2.64
CA PHE A 202 15.28 25.38 3.49
C PHE A 202 15.22 24.66 4.85
N ASN A 203 15.38 25.42 5.93
CA ASN A 203 15.56 24.87 7.28
C ASN A 203 14.34 25.05 8.20
N GLY A 204 13.25 25.61 7.69
CA GLY A 204 12.02 25.91 8.43
C GLY A 204 11.95 27.32 9.05
N ASN A 205 13.06 28.06 9.06
CA ASN A 205 13.18 29.36 9.71
C ASN A 205 13.63 30.47 8.73
N ASN A 206 13.58 30.21 7.42
CA ASN A 206 13.93 31.16 6.36
C ASN A 206 12.85 31.13 5.27
N ASP A 207 12.84 32.12 4.37
CA ASP A 207 11.94 32.16 3.22
C ASP A 207 12.63 31.66 1.93
N ASP A 208 13.51 30.66 2.06
CA ASP A 208 14.24 30.14 0.91
C ASP A 208 13.29 29.43 -0.07
N LYS A 209 13.11 30.05 -1.25
CA LYS A 209 12.33 29.56 -2.41
C LYS A 209 13.18 29.42 -3.66
N SER A 210 14.50 29.31 -3.50
CA SER A 210 15.43 29.12 -4.60
C SER A 210 15.13 27.82 -5.36
N ASP A 211 15.53 27.77 -6.63
CA ASP A 211 15.45 26.52 -7.39
C ASP A 211 16.40 25.50 -6.73
N ALA A 212 15.94 24.26 -6.59
CA ALA A 212 16.71 23.18 -6.01
C ALA A 212 17.11 22.17 -7.09
N LEU A 213 16.17 21.82 -7.98
CA LEU A 213 16.38 20.83 -9.02
C LEU A 213 15.53 21.15 -10.24
N THR A 214 16.13 21.09 -11.42
CA THR A 214 15.43 21.08 -12.71
C THR A 214 15.40 19.66 -13.25
N VAL A 215 14.21 19.17 -13.57
CA VAL A 215 13.99 17.87 -14.20
C VAL A 215 13.55 18.12 -15.64
N THR A 216 14.33 17.68 -16.62
CA THR A 216 13.95 17.74 -18.03
C THR A 216 13.60 16.35 -18.52
N VAL A 217 12.35 16.15 -18.91
CA VAL A 217 11.84 14.91 -19.49
C VAL A 217 11.92 15.04 -21.00
N VAL A 218 12.56 14.08 -21.65
CA VAL A 218 12.71 14.06 -23.11
C VAL A 218 12.04 12.81 -23.66
N SER A 219 11.19 13.00 -24.66
CA SER A 219 10.51 11.89 -25.32
C SER A 219 11.35 11.24 -26.41
N SER A 220 10.96 10.05 -26.84
CA SER A 220 11.54 9.33 -28.00
C SER A 220 11.48 10.14 -29.30
N GLN A 221 10.56 11.12 -29.38
CA GLN A 221 10.39 12.02 -30.54
C GLN A 221 11.10 13.37 -30.36
N GLY A 222 11.86 13.56 -29.27
CA GLY A 222 12.62 14.77 -29.00
C GLY A 222 11.82 15.92 -28.36
N GLN A 223 10.52 15.76 -28.10
CA GLN A 223 9.74 16.71 -27.28
C GLN A 223 10.32 16.77 -25.86
N LYS A 224 10.44 17.98 -25.32
CA LYS A 224 11.01 18.24 -23.98
C LYS A 224 10.00 18.93 -23.08
N GLU A 225 9.90 18.47 -21.84
CA GLU A 225 9.17 19.14 -20.77
C GLU A 225 10.11 19.39 -19.58
N THR A 226 10.07 20.61 -19.03
CA THR A 226 10.93 21.03 -17.93
C THR A 226 10.11 21.28 -16.68
N LEU A 227 10.44 20.58 -15.60
CA LEU A 227 9.81 20.66 -14.30
C LEU A 227 10.81 21.23 -13.28
N VAL A 228 10.50 22.39 -12.71
CA VAL A 228 11.35 23.01 -11.68
C VAL A 228 10.85 22.62 -10.28
N CYS A 229 11.77 22.22 -9.42
CA CYS A 229 11.54 21.93 -8.00
C CYS A 229 12.28 22.98 -7.16
N LYS A 230 11.64 23.47 -6.10
CA LYS A 230 12.13 24.59 -5.28
C LYS A 230 12.42 24.18 -3.84
N ASN A 231 13.39 24.85 -3.23
CA ASN A 231 13.55 24.87 -1.78
C ASN A 231 12.30 25.43 -1.10
N GLY A 232 11.99 24.92 0.08
CA GLY A 232 10.82 25.35 0.85
C GLY A 232 9.48 24.98 0.20
N THR A 233 9.48 24.23 -0.90
CA THR A 233 8.29 23.70 -1.57
C THR A 233 8.40 22.19 -1.69
N GLU A 234 9.24 21.66 -2.60
CA GLU A 234 9.50 20.22 -2.70
C GLU A 234 10.76 19.80 -1.93
N PHE A 235 11.75 20.68 -1.83
CA PHE A 235 13.04 20.40 -1.17
C PHE A 235 13.14 21.05 0.21
N ALA A 236 13.77 20.35 1.14
CA ALA A 236 14.13 20.85 2.48
C ALA A 236 15.50 20.32 2.91
N ASP A 237 16.12 20.96 3.91
CA ASP A 237 17.42 20.52 4.42
C ASP A 237 17.36 19.09 4.98
N TYR A 238 18.33 18.23 4.65
CA TYR A 238 18.30 16.82 5.05
C TYR A 238 18.40 16.60 6.57
N ILE A 239 19.03 17.51 7.33
CA ILE A 239 19.59 17.18 8.65
C ILE A 239 18.55 16.75 9.69
N ARG A 240 17.34 17.32 9.61
CA ARG A 240 16.22 17.11 10.54
C ARG A 240 14.90 17.19 9.81
N ARG A 241 13.81 16.74 10.43
CA ARG A 241 12.46 16.86 9.86
C ARG A 241 12.07 18.32 9.68
N ILE A 242 11.79 18.70 8.43
CA ILE A 242 11.30 20.03 8.04
C ILE A 242 10.21 19.81 7.01
N ASP A 243 9.00 20.24 7.32
CA ASP A 243 7.84 20.05 6.44
C ASP A 243 7.69 21.22 5.46
N VAL A 244 7.56 20.87 4.18
CA VAL A 244 7.38 21.81 3.06
C VAL A 244 6.16 21.36 2.24
N PRO A 245 5.38 22.28 1.65
CA PRO A 245 4.04 22.00 1.11
C PRO A 245 4.01 21.09 -0.13
N GLY A 246 5.09 21.02 -0.90
CA GLY A 246 5.19 20.29 -2.17
C GLY A 246 5.79 18.89 -2.06
N SER A 247 6.23 18.45 -0.88
CA SER A 247 6.70 17.08 -0.65
C SER A 247 6.27 16.57 0.70
N LYS A 248 6.29 15.26 0.90
CA LYS A 248 5.89 14.61 2.15
C LYS A 248 7.08 13.88 2.77
N PHE A 249 7.08 13.75 4.09
CA PHE A 249 8.07 12.94 4.80
C PHE A 249 7.91 11.45 4.41
N ALA A 250 9.03 10.80 4.11
CA ALA A 250 9.09 9.38 3.76
C ALA A 250 9.44 8.56 5.01
N GLU A 251 8.42 8.24 5.80
CA GLU A 251 8.59 7.60 7.11
C GLU A 251 9.18 6.19 7.00
N GLY A 252 10.16 5.90 7.86
CA GLY A 252 10.74 4.58 7.99
C GLY A 252 11.55 4.11 6.78
N VAL A 253 12.03 5.05 5.94
CA VAL A 253 12.98 4.79 4.84
C VAL A 253 14.44 4.93 5.30
N VAL A 254 14.72 5.88 6.20
CA VAL A 254 16.05 6.11 6.77
C VAL A 254 15.98 6.12 8.30
N LYS A 255 17.03 5.64 9.00
CA LYS A 255 17.14 5.66 10.47
C LYS A 255 17.54 7.03 11.01
N ASN A 256 18.28 7.80 10.23
CA ASN A 256 18.83 9.10 10.58
C ASN A 256 18.39 10.14 9.54
N HIS A 257 18.42 11.42 9.95
CA HIS A 257 18.03 12.55 9.10
C HIS A 257 16.56 12.46 8.64
N GLN A 258 16.20 13.20 7.60
CA GLN A 258 14.93 13.03 6.92
C GLN A 258 15.10 12.51 5.49
N MET A 259 14.07 11.83 5.03
CA MET A 259 13.85 11.55 3.62
C MET A 259 12.46 12.08 3.27
N ARG A 260 12.30 12.56 2.05
CA ARG A 260 11.02 13.08 1.56
C ARG A 260 10.64 12.36 0.27
N TRP A 261 9.44 12.61 -0.21
CA TRP A 261 9.02 12.20 -1.53
C TRP A 261 7.98 13.17 -2.10
N PHE A 262 7.91 13.27 -3.42
CA PHE A 262 6.98 14.16 -4.12
C PHE A 262 6.65 13.64 -5.51
N THR A 263 5.64 14.24 -6.13
CA THR A 263 5.17 13.89 -7.48
C THR A 263 5.18 15.13 -8.35
N LYS A 264 5.64 15.00 -9.60
CA LYS A 264 5.48 16.00 -10.64
C LYS A 264 4.60 15.44 -11.76
N GLN A 265 3.55 16.18 -12.07
CA GLN A 265 2.65 15.91 -13.18
C GLN A 265 3.29 16.42 -14.47
N LEU A 266 3.25 15.60 -15.53
CA LEU A 266 3.55 16.06 -16.88
C LEU A 266 2.33 16.76 -17.46
N ASN A 267 2.54 17.79 -18.29
CA ASN A 267 1.46 18.52 -18.94
C ASN A 267 0.60 17.58 -19.77
N GLU A 268 1.25 16.65 -20.47
CA GLU A 268 0.61 15.59 -21.25
C GLU A 268 1.35 14.26 -21.06
N PRO A 269 0.68 13.10 -21.25
CA PRO A 269 1.35 11.82 -21.27
C PRO A 269 2.47 11.75 -22.32
N MET A 270 3.73 11.58 -21.89
CA MET A 270 4.90 11.52 -22.76
C MET A 270 5.47 10.12 -22.83
N ASP A 271 5.92 9.71 -24.03
CA ASP A 271 6.75 8.51 -24.21
C ASP A 271 8.20 8.83 -23.85
N ILE A 272 8.59 8.56 -22.60
CA ILE A 272 9.85 9.05 -22.00
C ILE A 272 11.03 8.20 -22.46
N ASP A 273 11.97 8.82 -23.16
CA ASP A 273 13.23 8.20 -23.60
C ASP A 273 14.32 8.35 -22.54
N HIS A 274 14.52 9.57 -22.05
CA HIS A 274 15.46 9.88 -20.97
C HIS A 274 14.99 11.05 -20.11
N ILE A 275 15.52 11.11 -18.89
CA ILE A 275 15.30 12.20 -17.94
C ILE A 275 16.64 12.80 -17.56
N THR A 276 16.77 14.11 -17.70
CA THR A 276 17.90 14.87 -17.17
C THR A 276 17.55 15.44 -15.80
N LEU A 277 18.40 15.23 -14.80
CA LEU A 277 18.37 15.96 -13.55
C LEU A 277 19.50 17.00 -13.54
N GLN A 278 19.19 18.25 -13.22
CA GLN A 278 20.16 19.34 -13.22
C GLN A 278 20.02 20.22 -11.98
N SER A 279 21.12 20.47 -11.28
CA SER A 279 21.16 21.46 -10.20
C SER A 279 21.45 22.87 -10.74
N PRO A 280 20.98 23.91 -10.05
CA PRO A 280 21.36 25.29 -10.37
C PRO A 280 22.81 25.62 -9.95
N ASP A 281 23.47 24.76 -9.17
CA ASP A 281 24.79 25.00 -8.55
C ASP A 281 24.80 26.23 -7.61
N ASN A 282 23.74 26.35 -6.82
CA ASN A 282 23.60 27.37 -5.79
C ASN A 282 24.02 26.82 -4.41
N HIS A 283 23.59 27.48 -3.33
CA HIS A 283 23.92 27.10 -1.96
C HIS A 283 23.32 25.75 -1.54
N SER A 284 22.42 25.13 -2.33
CA SER A 284 21.77 23.87 -2.01
C SER A 284 22.26 22.73 -2.91
N ALA A 285 22.67 21.61 -2.29
CA ALA A 285 23.05 20.39 -3.00
C ALA A 285 21.87 19.41 -3.01
N PRO A 286 21.10 19.25 -4.10
CA PRO A 286 19.87 18.45 -4.11
C PRO A 286 20.19 16.95 -4.15
N THR A 287 19.31 16.14 -3.55
CA THR A 287 19.49 14.69 -3.43
C THR A 287 18.24 13.92 -3.81
N ILE A 288 18.44 12.91 -4.66
CA ILE A 288 17.43 11.97 -5.15
C ILE A 288 17.92 10.54 -4.89
N VAL A 289 17.05 9.73 -4.31
CA VAL A 289 17.30 8.31 -4.00
C VAL A 289 16.75 7.42 -5.09
N ALA A 290 15.51 7.65 -5.51
CA ALA A 290 14.81 6.82 -6.49
C ALA A 290 13.77 7.61 -7.26
N ILE A 291 13.44 7.16 -8.46
CA ILE A 291 12.38 7.75 -9.29
C ILE A 291 11.47 6.63 -9.78
N THR A 292 10.17 6.92 -9.86
CA THR A 292 9.15 5.98 -10.33
C THR A 292 8.16 6.71 -11.21
N ALA A 293 8.06 6.27 -12.45
CA ALA A 293 7.07 6.78 -13.37
C ALA A 293 5.71 6.11 -13.11
N GLU A 294 4.65 6.90 -13.22
CA GLU A 294 3.28 6.42 -13.22
C GLU A 294 2.77 6.42 -14.66
N MET A 295 2.35 5.26 -15.14
CA MET A 295 1.86 5.04 -16.49
C MET A 295 0.55 5.79 -16.67
N ALA A 296 0.36 6.37 -17.86
CA ALA A 296 -0.93 6.93 -18.22
C ALA A 296 -1.93 5.78 -18.36
N ASP A 297 -2.95 5.78 -17.52
CA ASP A 297 -4.09 4.88 -17.67
C ASP A 297 -4.69 5.09 -19.08
N VAL A 298 -4.76 4.02 -19.87
CA VAL A 298 -5.25 4.08 -21.26
C VAL A 298 -6.72 4.54 -21.32
N ASN A 299 -7.40 4.56 -20.16
CA ASN A 299 -8.79 4.98 -20.00
C ASN A 299 -9.00 6.33 -19.28
N THR A 300 -7.94 7.10 -18.99
CA THR A 300 -8.10 8.45 -18.42
C THR A 300 -7.97 9.50 -19.53
N PRO A 301 -9.01 10.31 -19.84
CA PRO A 301 -8.88 11.39 -20.81
C PRO A 301 -7.82 12.40 -20.33
N ALA A 302 -7.01 12.90 -21.25
CA ALA A 302 -6.07 13.98 -20.96
C ALA A 302 -6.84 15.17 -20.33
N PRO A 303 -6.30 15.81 -19.27
CA PRO A 303 -6.90 17.03 -18.77
C PRO A 303 -6.90 18.07 -19.89
N ALA A 304 -8.08 18.61 -20.20
CA ALA A 304 -8.20 19.71 -21.14
C ALA A 304 -7.26 20.84 -20.71
N ALA A 305 -6.43 21.30 -21.66
CA ALA A 305 -5.54 22.43 -21.50
C ALA A 305 -6.29 23.58 -20.80
N ALA A 306 -5.69 24.12 -19.74
CA ALA A 306 -6.23 25.21 -18.96
C ALA A 306 -6.52 26.43 -19.87
N ALA A 307 -7.76 26.55 -20.33
CA ALA A 307 -8.29 27.83 -20.78
C ALA A 307 -8.46 28.70 -19.54
N ALA A 308 -7.78 29.85 -19.55
CA ALA A 308 -7.73 30.82 -18.47
C ALA A 308 -9.12 31.08 -17.87
N SER A 309 -9.29 30.72 -16.60
CA SER A 309 -10.48 31.05 -15.83
C SER A 309 -10.48 32.54 -15.50
N THR A 310 -11.32 33.31 -16.16
CA THR A 310 -11.79 34.60 -15.64
C THR A 310 -12.72 34.33 -14.48
N THR A 311 -12.35 34.81 -13.30
CA THR A 311 -13.16 34.77 -12.08
C THR A 311 -14.45 35.58 -12.28
N PRO A 312 -15.65 35.06 -12.00
CA PRO A 312 -16.84 35.90 -11.91
C PRO A 312 -16.93 36.52 -10.51
N THR A 313 -17.01 37.85 -10.47
CA THR A 313 -17.33 38.63 -9.27
C THR A 313 -18.75 38.29 -8.79
N PRO A 314 -18.99 37.99 -7.50
CA PRO A 314 -20.34 37.76 -7.00
C PRO A 314 -21.15 39.06 -7.04
N THR A 315 -22.34 39.01 -7.63
CA THR A 315 -23.28 40.14 -7.66
C THR A 315 -24.28 39.98 -6.52
N PHE A 316 -24.35 40.96 -5.61
CA PHE A 316 -25.36 41.01 -4.53
C PHE A 316 -26.50 41.94 -4.93
N ALA A 317 -27.74 41.48 -4.80
CA ALA A 317 -28.93 42.31 -4.98
C ALA A 317 -29.53 42.69 -3.62
N LEU A 318 -29.71 44.00 -3.38
CA LEU A 318 -30.45 44.53 -2.23
C LEU A 318 -31.92 44.72 -2.63
N THR A 319 -32.83 44.10 -1.89
CA THR A 319 -34.27 44.43 -1.98
C THR A 319 -34.81 44.88 -0.63
N LYS A 320 -35.67 45.89 -0.65
CA LYS A 320 -36.24 46.54 0.53
C LYS A 320 -37.60 45.95 0.82
N ALA A 321 -37.73 45.16 1.89
CA ALA A 321 -39.03 44.84 2.47
C ALA A 321 -39.41 45.96 3.46
N GLY A 322 -40.68 46.37 3.47
CA GLY A 322 -41.17 47.47 4.30
C GLY A 322 -40.90 47.28 5.80
N ALA A 323 -40.79 48.41 6.51
CA ALA A 323 -40.50 48.56 7.93
C ALA A 323 -39.17 47.95 8.43
N GLY A 324 -38.04 48.49 7.93
CA GLY A 324 -36.78 48.56 8.68
C GLY A 324 -35.84 47.36 8.65
N THR A 325 -36.16 46.25 7.99
CA THR A 325 -35.29 45.05 7.94
C THR A 325 -34.65 44.87 6.56
N LEU A 326 -33.32 44.84 6.51
CA LEU A 326 -32.52 44.46 5.34
C LEU A 326 -32.33 42.94 5.31
N ILE A 327 -32.71 42.29 4.20
CA ILE A 327 -32.48 40.85 3.98
C ILE A 327 -31.46 40.69 2.85
N LEU A 328 -30.33 40.02 3.13
CA LEU A 328 -29.44 39.48 2.09
C LEU A 328 -29.92 38.08 1.70
N THR A 329 -30.35 37.90 0.44
CA THR A 329 -30.60 36.58 -0.15
C THR A 329 -29.64 36.33 -1.28
N ALA A 330 -28.83 35.26 -1.18
CA ALA A 330 -28.11 34.71 -2.31
C ALA A 330 -29.11 33.96 -3.22
N ALA A 331 -29.24 34.38 -4.48
CA ALA A 331 -30.00 33.62 -5.47
C ALA A 331 -29.14 32.45 -5.96
N ASN A 332 -29.74 31.25 -6.00
CA ASN A 332 -29.18 29.92 -6.31
C ASN A 332 -28.39 29.23 -5.19
N ALA A 333 -29.12 28.58 -4.27
CA ALA A 333 -28.62 27.45 -3.51
C ALA A 333 -29.32 26.17 -3.99
N SER A 334 -28.78 25.52 -5.03
CA SER A 334 -28.98 24.07 -5.19
C SER A 334 -27.95 23.37 -4.31
N ALA A 335 -28.41 22.59 -3.34
CA ALA A 335 -27.57 21.91 -2.36
C ALA A 335 -26.59 20.93 -3.04
N SER A 336 -25.36 21.40 -3.23
CA SER A 336 -24.17 20.57 -3.40
C SER A 336 -23.51 20.46 -2.03
N SER A 337 -23.56 19.27 -1.43
CA SER A 337 -22.91 18.98 -0.16
C SER A 337 -21.42 18.74 -0.38
N ALA A 338 -20.64 19.81 -0.46
CA ALA A 338 -19.21 19.76 -0.17
C ALA A 338 -19.02 19.69 1.37
N PRO A 339 -18.13 18.85 1.90
CA PRO A 339 -17.93 18.78 3.34
C PRO A 339 -17.27 20.06 3.83
N VAL A 340 -17.96 20.76 4.72
CA VAL A 340 -17.38 21.82 5.57
C VAL A 340 -16.37 21.14 6.48
N ALA A 341 -15.10 21.56 6.45
CA ALA A 341 -14.07 21.06 7.34
C ALA A 341 -14.52 21.22 8.80
N ALA A 342 -14.68 20.09 9.50
CA ALA A 342 -15.04 20.06 10.90
C ALA A 342 -13.80 20.28 11.78
N PRO A 343 -13.93 20.96 12.94
CA PRO A 343 -12.82 21.17 13.85
C PRO A 343 -12.33 19.81 14.38
N ASN A 344 -11.02 19.57 14.37
CA ASN A 344 -10.30 18.34 14.79
C ASN A 344 -10.00 17.29 13.70
N GLU A 345 -9.85 17.68 12.44
CA GLU A 345 -9.16 16.82 11.47
C GLU A 345 -7.65 16.88 11.71
N ASP A 346 -6.98 15.72 11.73
CA ASP A 346 -5.52 15.70 11.81
C ASP A 346 -4.98 16.45 10.59
N ALA A 347 -4.10 17.44 10.79
CA ALA A 347 -3.65 18.34 9.71
C ALA A 347 -3.01 17.64 8.50
N ASN A 348 -2.70 16.34 8.62
CA ASN A 348 -2.10 15.48 7.61
C ASN A 348 -3.00 14.31 7.16
N PHE A 349 -4.26 14.28 7.58
CA PHE A 349 -5.18 13.23 7.17
C PHE A 349 -5.41 13.27 5.66
N LYS A 350 -5.21 12.14 4.97
CA LYS A 350 -5.62 11.94 3.58
C LYS A 350 -6.30 10.57 3.46
N PRO A 351 -7.51 10.50 2.88
CA PRO A 351 -8.18 9.22 2.66
C PRO A 351 -7.36 8.34 1.69
N GLN A 352 -7.22 7.06 2.00
CA GLN A 352 -6.48 6.10 1.16
C GLN A 352 -7.24 5.74 -0.12
N PHE A 353 -8.56 5.69 -0.04
CA PHE A 353 -9.45 5.45 -1.18
C PHE A 353 -10.48 6.57 -1.26
N THR A 354 -10.84 6.97 -2.47
CA THR A 354 -11.82 8.02 -2.74
C THR A 354 -12.88 7.58 -3.75
N ASP A 355 -12.90 6.29 -4.12
CA ASP A 355 -13.87 5.75 -5.06
C ASP A 355 -15.30 5.99 -4.56
N PRO A 356 -16.27 6.19 -5.46
CA PRO A 356 -17.67 6.34 -5.08
C PRO A 356 -18.13 5.17 -4.20
N VAL A 357 -18.81 5.49 -3.10
CA VAL A 357 -19.39 4.47 -2.24
C VAL A 357 -20.68 3.94 -2.89
N PRO A 358 -20.86 2.61 -2.98
CA PRO A 358 -22.05 2.01 -3.57
C PRO A 358 -23.31 2.46 -2.83
N GLN A 359 -24.38 2.68 -3.59
CA GLN A 359 -25.62 3.23 -3.06
C GLN A 359 -26.62 2.10 -2.78
N PRO A 360 -27.13 1.97 -1.55
CA PRO A 360 -28.22 1.05 -1.29
C PRO A 360 -29.50 1.53 -2.00
N PRO A 361 -30.45 0.61 -2.29
CA PRO A 361 -31.76 0.96 -2.81
C PRO A 361 -32.43 2.02 -1.93
N ALA A 362 -33.15 2.94 -2.58
CA ALA A 362 -33.84 4.05 -1.88
C ALA A 362 -34.88 3.54 -0.88
N THR A 363 -35.54 2.42 -1.19
CA THR A 363 -36.48 1.74 -0.30
C THR A 363 -35.81 0.56 0.40
N ARG A 364 -36.14 0.35 1.67
CA ARG A 364 -35.64 -0.80 2.43
C ARG A 364 -36.19 -2.09 1.78
N PRO A 365 -35.34 -3.06 1.40
CA PRO A 365 -35.80 -4.32 0.83
C PRO A 365 -36.63 -5.12 1.82
N ALA A 366 -37.67 -5.82 1.35
CA ALA A 366 -38.51 -6.66 2.20
C ALA A 366 -37.77 -7.90 2.74
N ASN A 367 -36.76 -8.38 2.01
CA ASN A 367 -36.14 -9.69 2.27
C ASN A 367 -34.99 -9.67 3.28
N GLY A 368 -34.56 -8.50 3.78
CA GLY A 368 -33.47 -8.45 4.78
C GLY A 368 -32.81 -7.10 4.96
N PRO A 369 -31.76 -7.04 5.82
CA PRO A 369 -31.04 -5.81 6.07
C PRO A 369 -30.26 -5.33 4.84
N ARG A 370 -29.97 -4.02 4.79
CA ARG A 370 -28.96 -3.44 3.90
C ARG A 370 -27.60 -3.54 4.57
N VAL A 371 -26.67 -4.26 3.95
CA VAL A 371 -25.36 -4.57 4.50
C VAL A 371 -24.28 -3.87 3.68
N LEU A 372 -23.42 -3.12 4.35
CA LEU A 372 -22.23 -2.56 3.72
C LEU A 372 -20.99 -3.23 4.29
N LEU A 373 -20.20 -3.87 3.42
CA LEU A 373 -18.85 -4.31 3.75
C LEU A 373 -17.88 -3.16 3.49
N VAL A 374 -17.08 -2.84 4.49
CA VAL A 374 -16.02 -1.84 4.38
C VAL A 374 -14.70 -2.55 4.56
N GLY A 375 -13.94 -2.64 3.47
CA GLY A 375 -12.56 -3.10 3.46
C GLY A 375 -11.58 -1.93 3.43
N GLY A 376 -10.29 -2.23 3.52
CA GLY A 376 -9.26 -1.29 3.10
C GLY A 376 -8.11 -1.15 4.08
N GLY A 377 -6.95 -0.82 3.52
CA GLY A 377 -5.64 -1.01 4.12
C GLY A 377 -4.76 -1.73 3.10
N SER A 378 -3.61 -2.25 3.55
CA SER A 378 -2.68 -3.01 2.70
C SER A 378 -2.42 -4.42 3.21
N SER A 379 -3.13 -4.88 4.24
CA SER A 379 -2.85 -6.15 4.92
C SER A 379 -3.50 -7.37 4.25
N HIS A 380 -4.57 -7.17 3.47
CA HIS A 380 -5.29 -8.24 2.77
C HIS A 380 -5.70 -7.79 1.36
N ASP A 381 -6.01 -8.74 0.49
CA ASP A 381 -6.73 -8.47 -0.74
C ASP A 381 -8.23 -8.26 -0.44
N PHE A 382 -8.55 -7.05 0.01
CA PHE A 382 -9.90 -6.70 0.45
C PHE A 382 -10.95 -6.84 -0.66
N VAL A 383 -10.57 -6.52 -1.90
CA VAL A 383 -11.49 -6.61 -3.05
C VAL A 383 -11.83 -8.07 -3.31
N LYS A 384 -10.82 -8.95 -3.37
CA LYS A 384 -11.03 -10.36 -3.68
C LYS A 384 -11.83 -11.09 -2.60
N PHE A 385 -11.43 -10.96 -1.34
CA PHE A 385 -11.98 -11.81 -0.28
C PHE A 385 -13.23 -11.21 0.36
N PHE A 386 -13.20 -9.93 0.74
CA PHE A 386 -14.33 -9.27 1.40
C PHE A 386 -15.33 -8.74 0.38
N GLY A 387 -14.83 -8.08 -0.67
CA GLY A 387 -15.66 -7.57 -1.76
C GLY A 387 -16.18 -8.64 -2.72
N GLY A 388 -15.48 -9.77 -2.82
CA GLY A 388 -15.84 -10.92 -3.64
C GLY A 388 -16.51 -12.03 -2.83
N THR A 389 -15.72 -12.83 -2.12
CA THR A 389 -16.20 -14.04 -1.42
C THR A 389 -17.24 -13.74 -0.33
N ASP A 390 -16.97 -12.80 0.58
CA ASP A 390 -17.91 -12.50 1.68
C ASP A 390 -19.19 -11.84 1.17
N LYS A 391 -19.07 -10.92 0.20
CA LYS A 391 -20.23 -10.33 -0.47
C LYS A 391 -21.10 -11.41 -1.12
N ALA A 392 -20.49 -12.36 -1.84
CA ALA A 392 -21.20 -13.47 -2.47
C ALA A 392 -21.86 -14.41 -1.43
N THR A 393 -21.18 -14.65 -0.31
CA THR A 393 -21.69 -15.43 0.83
C THR A 393 -22.93 -14.78 1.44
N LEU A 394 -22.94 -13.45 1.58
CA LEU A 394 -24.03 -12.72 2.23
C LEU A 394 -25.21 -12.42 1.30
N ALA A 395 -24.97 -12.24 0.00
CA ALA A 395 -25.99 -11.81 -0.97
C ALA A 395 -27.31 -12.61 -0.93
N PRO A 396 -27.32 -13.94 -0.76
CA PRO A 396 -28.56 -14.71 -0.69
C PRO A 396 -29.39 -14.49 0.59
N HIS A 397 -28.80 -13.92 1.64
CA HIS A 397 -29.38 -13.87 2.99
C HIS A 397 -29.84 -12.48 3.41
N VAL A 398 -29.54 -11.45 2.60
CA VAL A 398 -29.79 -10.06 2.95
C VAL A 398 -30.52 -9.31 1.83
N GLY A 399 -31.07 -8.15 2.17
CA GLY A 399 -31.86 -7.38 1.22
C GLY A 399 -31.01 -6.64 0.18
N TRP A 400 -29.81 -6.25 0.59
CA TRP A 400 -28.81 -5.60 -0.25
C TRP A 400 -27.45 -5.80 0.40
N VAL A 401 -26.43 -6.06 -0.41
CA VAL A 401 -25.04 -6.13 0.04
C VAL A 401 -24.12 -5.52 -0.99
N ASP A 402 -23.22 -4.66 -0.53
CA ASP A 402 -22.14 -4.16 -1.39
C ASP A 402 -20.88 -3.86 -0.58
N PHE A 403 -19.81 -3.58 -1.30
CA PHE A 403 -18.47 -3.42 -0.75
C PHE A 403 -17.84 -2.10 -1.17
N THR A 404 -17.09 -1.49 -0.25
CA THR A 404 -16.24 -0.33 -0.56
C THR A 404 -14.94 -0.38 0.19
N GLN A 405 -13.89 0.17 -0.41
CA GLN A 405 -12.65 0.53 0.29
C GLN A 405 -12.64 2.00 0.74
N ASN A 406 -13.58 2.82 0.28
CA ASN A 406 -13.67 4.23 0.68
C ASN A 406 -14.39 4.38 2.02
N ALA A 407 -13.70 4.01 3.10
CA ALA A 407 -14.17 4.18 4.48
C ALA A 407 -14.60 5.63 4.81
N ASN A 408 -14.04 6.62 4.11
CA ASN A 408 -14.30 8.03 4.36
C ASN A 408 -15.50 8.60 3.58
N GLY A 409 -15.99 7.88 2.57
CA GLY A 409 -17.28 8.17 1.93
C GLY A 409 -18.46 7.50 2.65
N VAL A 410 -18.21 6.51 3.51
CA VAL A 410 -19.25 5.77 4.26
C VAL A 410 -20.22 6.68 5.04
N PRO A 411 -19.79 7.77 5.71
CA PRO A 411 -20.71 8.64 6.44
C PRO A 411 -21.89 9.15 5.62
N ALA A 412 -21.73 9.30 4.30
CA ALA A 412 -22.79 9.80 3.41
C ALA A 412 -23.94 8.81 3.18
N ILE A 413 -23.81 7.54 3.61
CA ILE A 413 -24.81 6.50 3.35
C ILE A 413 -25.25 5.71 4.59
N LEU A 414 -24.66 5.95 5.77
CA LEU A 414 -24.89 5.15 6.98
C LEU A 414 -26.35 5.15 7.46
N ASP A 415 -27.10 6.21 7.19
CA ASP A 415 -28.55 6.29 7.47
C ASP A 415 -29.36 5.20 6.73
N ARG A 416 -28.85 4.78 5.56
CA ARG A 416 -29.41 3.74 4.71
C ARG A 416 -28.70 2.39 4.83
N VAL A 417 -27.83 2.22 5.83
CA VAL A 417 -27.22 0.93 6.17
C VAL A 417 -27.86 0.39 7.45
N ASP A 418 -28.14 -0.91 7.48
CA ASP A 418 -28.72 -1.59 8.65
C ASP A 418 -27.66 -2.39 9.43
N VAL A 419 -26.71 -3.00 8.70
CA VAL A 419 -25.54 -3.69 9.27
C VAL A 419 -24.27 -3.22 8.56
N LEU A 420 -23.28 -2.80 9.35
CA LEU A 420 -21.96 -2.43 8.86
C LEU A 420 -20.98 -3.57 9.16
N VAL A 421 -20.45 -4.22 8.13
CA VAL A 421 -19.35 -5.18 8.29
C VAL A 421 -18.06 -4.41 8.10
N TRP A 422 -17.36 -4.14 9.20
CA TRP A 422 -16.14 -3.34 9.20
C TRP A 422 -14.90 -4.24 9.25
N SER A 423 -14.14 -4.23 8.15
CA SER A 423 -12.88 -4.94 7.98
C SER A 423 -11.82 -3.98 7.42
N ALA A 424 -11.52 -2.91 8.15
CA ALA A 424 -10.55 -1.90 7.71
C ALA A 424 -9.67 -1.41 8.86
N ASN A 425 -8.39 -1.19 8.55
CA ASN A 425 -7.39 -0.59 9.44
C ASN A 425 -6.70 0.64 8.81
N GLN A 426 -7.16 1.07 7.64
CA GLN A 426 -6.71 2.29 6.97
C GLN A 426 -7.03 3.58 7.77
N PRO A 427 -6.34 4.70 7.49
CA PRO A 427 -6.69 5.99 8.11
C PRO A 427 -8.14 6.42 7.83
N ILE A 428 -8.83 6.89 8.87
CA ILE A 428 -10.20 7.42 8.79
C ILE A 428 -10.31 8.84 9.34
N SER A 429 -11.17 9.65 8.73
CA SER A 429 -11.36 11.06 9.03
C SER A 429 -12.02 11.26 10.40
N SER A 430 -11.94 12.47 10.97
CA SER A 430 -12.72 12.82 12.17
C SER A 430 -14.24 12.65 11.95
N ALA A 431 -14.73 13.01 10.75
CA ALA A 431 -16.12 12.81 10.37
C ALA A 431 -16.51 11.33 10.35
N THR A 432 -15.67 10.47 9.79
CA THR A 432 -15.87 9.01 9.77
C THR A 432 -15.90 8.44 11.18
N ARG A 433 -14.93 8.79 12.02
CA ARG A 433 -14.86 8.35 13.42
C ARG A 433 -16.14 8.71 14.18
N LYS A 434 -16.57 9.97 14.08
CA LYS A 434 -17.82 10.41 14.69
C LYS A 434 -19.03 9.62 14.16
N ALA A 435 -19.13 9.48 12.84
CA ALA A 435 -20.24 8.78 12.20
C ALA A 435 -20.34 7.31 12.62
N LEU A 436 -19.20 6.62 12.83
CA LEU A 436 -19.17 5.25 13.32
C LEU A 436 -19.70 5.13 14.77
N ILE A 437 -19.31 6.04 15.65
CA ILE A 437 -19.83 6.08 17.03
C ILE A 437 -21.33 6.42 17.03
N ASP A 438 -21.75 7.40 16.25
CA ASP A 438 -23.17 7.78 16.12
C ASP A 438 -24.00 6.60 15.58
N TYR A 439 -23.47 5.89 14.58
CA TYR A 439 -24.11 4.71 13.99
C TYR A 439 -24.33 3.60 15.03
N ALA A 440 -23.31 3.27 15.84
CA ALA A 440 -23.45 2.34 16.95
C ALA A 440 -24.47 2.84 17.99
N ASN A 441 -24.40 4.11 18.37
CA ASN A 441 -25.31 4.70 19.36
C ASN A 441 -26.75 4.85 18.88
N SER A 442 -26.99 4.79 17.57
CA SER A 442 -28.33 4.70 16.97
C SER A 442 -28.95 3.30 17.04
N GLY A 443 -28.19 2.29 17.49
CA GLY A 443 -28.63 0.92 17.66
C GLY A 443 -28.55 0.05 16.41
N LYS A 444 -27.84 0.51 15.39
CA LYS A 444 -27.58 -0.25 14.16
C LYS A 444 -26.55 -1.36 14.39
N GLY A 445 -26.56 -2.39 13.54
CA GLY A 445 -25.71 -3.57 13.70
C GLY A 445 -24.28 -3.35 13.18
N ILE A 446 -23.29 -3.91 13.88
CA ILE A 446 -21.88 -3.87 13.47
C ILE A 446 -21.29 -5.28 13.54
N VAL A 447 -20.55 -5.68 12.51
CA VAL A 447 -19.68 -6.86 12.54
C VAL A 447 -18.25 -6.39 12.33
N ALA A 448 -17.42 -6.45 13.36
CA ALA A 448 -15.99 -6.16 13.26
C ALA A 448 -15.26 -7.43 12.83
N LEU A 449 -14.79 -7.43 11.58
CA LEU A 449 -14.25 -8.60 10.92
C LEU A 449 -12.74 -8.44 10.70
N HIS A 450 -11.98 -9.47 11.08
CA HIS A 450 -10.53 -9.59 10.95
C HIS A 450 -9.78 -8.29 11.34
N PRO A 451 -9.21 -7.46 10.43
CA PRO A 451 -8.50 -6.25 10.82
C PRO A 451 -9.39 -5.22 11.55
N GLY A 452 -10.72 -5.30 11.42
CA GLY A 452 -11.67 -4.49 12.18
C GLY A 452 -11.62 -4.70 13.70
N THR A 453 -10.96 -5.75 14.16
CA THR A 453 -10.75 -6.07 15.59
C THR A 453 -9.42 -5.56 16.16
N TRP A 454 -8.56 -4.94 15.34
CA TRP A 454 -7.28 -4.40 15.78
C TRP A 454 -7.41 -3.09 16.55
N TYR A 455 -6.39 -2.77 17.34
CA TYR A 455 -6.12 -1.40 17.77
C TYR A 455 -5.51 -0.60 16.60
N ALA A 456 -6.32 -0.33 15.58
CA ALA A 456 -5.86 0.28 14.33
C ALA A 456 -5.50 1.78 14.46
N TRP A 457 -6.13 2.49 15.40
CA TRP A 457 -6.04 3.96 15.46
C TRP A 457 -5.73 4.48 16.86
N LYS A 458 -4.55 5.07 17.02
CA LYS A 458 -4.15 5.73 18.28
C LYS A 458 -4.99 6.96 18.61
N ASN A 459 -5.49 7.65 17.58
CA ASN A 459 -6.34 8.84 17.69
C ASN A 459 -7.85 8.51 17.74
N PHE A 460 -8.21 7.23 17.85
CA PHE A 460 -9.61 6.79 18.01
C PHE A 460 -9.72 5.59 18.96
N PRO A 461 -9.18 5.68 20.18
CA PRO A 461 -9.22 4.58 21.15
C PRO A 461 -10.65 4.22 21.57
N GLU A 462 -11.61 5.14 21.42
CA GLU A 462 -13.03 4.93 21.73
C GLU A 462 -13.65 3.82 20.89
N TRP A 463 -13.17 3.60 19.66
CA TRP A 463 -13.63 2.48 18.85
C TRP A 463 -13.43 1.14 19.55
N ASN A 464 -12.20 0.87 19.99
CA ASN A 464 -11.89 -0.37 20.68
C ASN A 464 -12.52 -0.42 22.08
N ALA A 465 -12.48 0.69 22.81
CA ALA A 465 -13.00 0.75 24.18
C ALA A 465 -14.53 0.61 24.24
N GLN A 466 -15.27 1.21 23.30
CA GLN A 466 -16.73 1.26 23.36
C GLN A 466 -17.39 0.23 22.44
N ILE A 467 -16.86 0.03 21.23
CA ILE A 467 -17.52 -0.76 20.19
C ILE A 467 -16.96 -2.18 20.09
N ILE A 468 -15.64 -2.37 20.20
CA ILE A 468 -15.00 -3.68 20.00
C ILE A 468 -14.79 -4.46 21.30
N GLY A 469 -14.78 -3.80 22.47
CA GLY A 469 -14.61 -4.45 23.78
C GLY A 469 -13.16 -4.89 24.11
N GLY A 470 -12.19 -4.34 23.39
CA GLY A 470 -10.79 -4.76 23.41
C GLY A 470 -10.17 -4.68 22.02
N GLY A 471 -9.13 -5.47 21.77
CA GLY A 471 -8.54 -5.56 20.45
C GLY A 471 -7.28 -6.41 20.39
N THR A 472 -6.76 -6.57 19.17
CA THR A 472 -5.48 -7.25 18.93
C THR A 472 -4.36 -6.26 18.61
N HIS A 473 -3.14 -6.62 19.02
CA HIS A 473 -1.87 -5.93 18.70
C HIS A 473 -0.93 -6.79 17.85
N GLY A 474 -1.31 -8.03 17.57
CA GLY A 474 -0.47 -8.99 16.86
C GLY A 474 -1.12 -10.36 16.74
N HIS A 475 -0.43 -11.27 16.06
CA HIS A 475 -0.97 -12.57 15.71
C HIS A 475 0.16 -13.57 15.52
N ASP A 476 -0.20 -14.85 15.52
CA ASP A 476 0.69 -15.92 15.08
C ASP A 476 0.91 -15.85 13.56
N LYS A 477 1.99 -16.46 13.08
CA LYS A 477 2.21 -16.60 11.63
C LYS A 477 1.08 -17.43 11.03
N LEU A 478 0.72 -17.09 9.80
CA LEU A 478 -0.25 -17.81 8.99
C LEU A 478 0.02 -19.32 9.00
N GLY A 479 -0.94 -20.10 9.51
CA GLY A 479 -0.79 -21.53 9.73
C GLY A 479 -2.07 -22.18 10.25
N PRO A 480 -2.11 -23.52 10.34
CA PRO A 480 -3.28 -24.24 10.81
C PRO A 480 -3.45 -24.11 12.33
N TYR A 481 -4.70 -23.95 12.77
CA TYR A 481 -5.10 -24.08 14.17
C TYR A 481 -6.57 -24.48 14.31
N THR A 482 -6.92 -25.04 15.47
CA THR A 482 -8.29 -25.43 15.79
C THR A 482 -9.06 -24.28 16.43
N VAL A 483 -10.24 -23.96 15.91
CA VAL A 483 -11.24 -23.11 16.57
C VAL A 483 -12.23 -23.99 17.32
N LYS A 484 -12.54 -23.63 18.56
CA LYS A 484 -13.51 -24.31 19.42
C LYS A 484 -14.66 -23.38 19.78
N ILE A 485 -15.88 -23.82 19.52
CA ILE A 485 -17.12 -23.14 19.93
C ILE A 485 -17.30 -23.30 21.44
N THR A 486 -17.48 -22.18 22.14
CA THR A 486 -17.64 -22.12 23.60
C THR A 486 -19.10 -21.91 24.04
N ASN A 487 -19.93 -21.33 23.18
CA ASN A 487 -21.36 -21.17 23.43
C ASN A 487 -22.18 -21.61 22.20
N PRO A 488 -22.55 -22.90 22.08
CA PRO A 488 -23.26 -23.43 20.92
C PRO A 488 -24.71 -22.97 20.80
N ASP A 489 -25.32 -22.49 21.90
CA ASP A 489 -26.71 -22.03 21.94
C ASP A 489 -26.88 -20.62 21.34
N SER A 490 -25.78 -19.91 21.11
CA SER A 490 -25.81 -18.60 20.47
C SER A 490 -26.33 -18.69 19.04
N PRO A 491 -27.23 -17.78 18.60
CA PRO A 491 -27.67 -17.71 17.20
C PRO A 491 -26.51 -17.58 16.21
N ILE A 492 -25.39 -16.97 16.63
CA ILE A 492 -24.21 -16.74 15.78
C ILE A 492 -23.48 -18.05 15.46
N THR A 493 -23.43 -18.99 16.41
CA THR A 493 -22.73 -20.28 16.26
C THR A 493 -23.65 -21.40 15.79
N LYS A 494 -24.93 -21.10 15.54
CA LYS A 494 -25.91 -22.09 15.11
C LYS A 494 -25.52 -22.70 13.76
N GLY A 495 -25.42 -24.02 13.72
CA GLY A 495 -25.04 -24.78 12.52
C GLY A 495 -23.53 -24.83 12.26
N VAL A 496 -22.70 -24.27 13.14
CA VAL A 496 -21.25 -24.40 13.11
C VAL A 496 -20.84 -25.65 13.88
N THR A 497 -19.88 -26.40 13.38
CA THR A 497 -19.33 -27.57 14.07
C THR A 497 -18.71 -27.14 15.42
N PRO A 498 -18.79 -27.96 16.49
CA PRO A 498 -18.24 -27.60 17.80
C PRO A 498 -16.74 -27.27 17.78
N THR A 499 -16.01 -27.87 16.83
CA THR A 499 -14.60 -27.62 16.55
C THR A 499 -14.35 -27.71 15.05
N PHE A 500 -13.50 -26.84 14.51
CA PHE A 500 -13.05 -26.91 13.12
C PHE A 500 -11.60 -26.44 12.97
N GLU A 501 -10.92 -26.95 11.94
CA GLU A 501 -9.57 -26.53 11.57
C GLU A 501 -9.64 -25.37 10.59
N ILE A 502 -8.76 -24.39 10.76
CA ILE A 502 -8.61 -23.27 9.85
C ILE A 502 -7.13 -22.97 9.63
N THR A 503 -6.74 -22.56 8.43
CA THR A 503 -5.41 -21.99 8.16
C THR A 503 -5.53 -20.48 8.05
N ASP A 504 -5.06 -19.76 9.06
CA ASP A 504 -5.26 -18.31 9.18
C ASP A 504 -4.17 -17.69 10.09
N GLU A 505 -4.23 -16.37 10.27
CA GLU A 505 -3.48 -15.66 11.31
C GLU A 505 -4.27 -15.72 12.63
N LEU A 506 -3.80 -16.51 13.60
CA LEU A 506 -4.44 -16.53 14.91
C LEU A 506 -4.18 -15.21 15.63
N TYR A 507 -5.21 -14.35 15.72
CA TYR A 507 -5.09 -13.07 16.38
C TYR A 507 -5.07 -13.22 17.90
N ASN A 508 -4.13 -12.52 18.52
CA ASN A 508 -3.96 -12.45 19.97
C ASN A 508 -4.95 -11.44 20.58
N TYR A 509 -6.23 -11.57 20.24
CA TYR A 509 -7.27 -10.63 20.69
C TYR A 509 -7.34 -10.65 22.22
N ASN A 510 -7.20 -9.46 22.82
CA ASN A 510 -7.24 -9.29 24.25
C ASN A 510 -8.45 -8.43 24.65
N PRO A 511 -9.42 -8.98 25.39
CA PRO A 511 -10.48 -8.18 26.00
C PRO A 511 -9.87 -7.15 26.95
N ASP A 512 -10.32 -5.90 26.88
CA ASP A 512 -9.87 -4.85 27.80
C ASP A 512 -10.84 -4.77 28.99
N PRO A 513 -10.38 -5.00 30.24
CA PRO A 513 -11.23 -4.92 31.42
C PRO A 513 -11.91 -3.56 31.64
N LYS A 514 -11.41 -2.49 31.02
CA LYS A 514 -11.98 -1.14 31.08
C LYS A 514 -12.90 -0.82 29.89
N ALA A 515 -12.94 -1.68 28.88
CA ALA A 515 -13.79 -1.54 27.70
C ALA A 515 -15.17 -2.18 27.93
N THR A 516 -16.05 -2.03 26.94
CA THR A 516 -17.35 -2.70 26.93
C THR A 516 -17.15 -4.22 27.03
N PRO A 517 -17.78 -4.90 28.01
CA PRO A 517 -17.59 -6.34 28.19
C PRO A 517 -17.99 -7.15 26.97
N ILE A 518 -17.30 -8.27 26.76
CA ILE A 518 -17.62 -9.22 25.69
C ILE A 518 -18.19 -10.54 26.23
N GLU A 519 -18.91 -11.25 25.39
CA GLU A 519 -19.29 -12.65 25.56
C GLU A 519 -18.59 -13.49 24.49
N VAL A 520 -17.77 -14.46 24.91
CA VAL A 520 -16.96 -15.28 24.00
C VAL A 520 -17.78 -16.45 23.48
N LEU A 521 -17.85 -16.59 22.16
CA LEU A 521 -18.59 -17.63 21.45
C LEU A 521 -17.68 -18.71 20.84
N ALA A 522 -16.43 -18.34 20.52
CA ALA A 522 -15.41 -19.28 20.07
C ALA A 522 -14.01 -18.83 20.50
N THR A 523 -13.11 -19.80 20.67
CA THR A 523 -11.71 -19.58 21.07
C THR A 523 -10.75 -20.44 20.25
N ALA A 524 -9.49 -20.01 20.13
CA ALA A 524 -8.40 -20.82 19.60
C ALA A 524 -7.15 -20.68 20.49
N SER A 525 -6.33 -21.72 20.53
CA SER A 525 -5.07 -21.71 21.28
C SER A 525 -3.89 -21.52 20.34
N SER A 526 -3.08 -20.51 20.60
CA SER A 526 -1.85 -20.21 19.86
C SER A 526 -0.87 -21.38 19.92
N PRO A 527 -0.51 -21.99 18.77
CA PRO A 527 0.54 -23.02 18.73
C PRO A 527 1.90 -22.48 19.17
N LEU A 528 2.13 -21.17 19.00
CA LEU A 528 3.38 -20.51 19.37
C LEU A 528 3.52 -20.29 20.89
N THR A 529 2.44 -19.86 21.55
CA THR A 529 2.49 -19.40 22.95
C THR A 529 1.72 -20.29 23.93
N GLY A 530 0.88 -21.20 23.43
CA GLY A 530 -0.04 -22.01 24.24
C GLY A 530 -1.22 -21.23 24.83
N LYS A 531 -1.31 -19.91 24.61
CA LYS A 531 -2.39 -19.07 25.14
C LYS A 531 -3.66 -19.21 24.30
N THR A 532 -4.81 -19.19 24.97
CA THR A 532 -6.13 -19.23 24.34
C THR A 532 -6.69 -17.82 24.18
N PHE A 533 -7.17 -17.50 22.98
CA PHE A 533 -7.71 -16.18 22.63
C PHE A 533 -9.14 -16.30 22.09
N PRO A 534 -10.04 -15.35 22.40
CA PRO A 534 -11.34 -15.23 21.74
C PRO A 534 -11.18 -15.05 20.23
N GLN A 535 -11.96 -15.79 19.45
CA GLN A 535 -11.98 -15.67 17.99
C GLN A 535 -13.34 -15.19 17.44
N VAL A 536 -14.42 -15.51 18.16
CA VAL A 536 -15.76 -15.00 17.87
C VAL A 536 -16.40 -14.56 19.18
N PHE A 537 -16.97 -13.36 19.22
CA PHE A 537 -17.55 -12.80 20.44
C PHE A 537 -18.63 -11.76 20.15
N ILE A 538 -19.52 -11.56 21.12
CA ILE A 538 -20.49 -10.45 21.14
C ILE A 538 -19.95 -9.37 22.06
N VAL A 539 -20.01 -8.11 21.64
CA VAL A 539 -19.73 -6.97 22.53
C VAL A 539 -21.05 -6.51 23.13
N LYS A 540 -21.12 -6.41 24.47
CA LYS A 540 -22.34 -6.04 25.21
C LYS A 540 -22.61 -4.52 25.18
N HIS A 541 -22.59 -3.95 23.98
CA HIS A 541 -22.88 -2.54 23.77
C HIS A 541 -24.35 -2.23 24.16
N PRO A 542 -24.63 -1.15 24.89
CA PRO A 542 -25.96 -0.90 25.48
C PRO A 542 -27.09 -0.69 24.46
N LYS A 543 -26.74 -0.36 23.21
CA LYS A 543 -27.72 -0.04 22.15
C LYS A 543 -27.54 -0.83 20.86
N SER A 544 -26.32 -1.27 20.55
CA SER A 544 -25.96 -1.84 19.25
C SER A 544 -25.73 -3.33 19.41
N ARG A 545 -26.07 -4.09 18.38
CA ARG A 545 -25.68 -5.49 18.26
C ARG A 545 -24.34 -5.54 17.54
N VAL A 546 -23.28 -5.83 18.29
CA VAL A 546 -21.91 -5.86 17.78
C VAL A 546 -21.32 -7.26 17.92
N VAL A 547 -20.80 -7.78 16.81
CA VAL A 547 -20.09 -9.07 16.76
C VAL A 547 -18.65 -8.84 16.33
N GLY A 548 -17.70 -9.46 17.02
CA GLY A 548 -16.31 -9.53 16.58
C GLY A 548 -15.99 -10.91 16.05
N ILE A 549 -15.33 -10.97 14.88
CA ILE A 549 -14.80 -12.19 14.27
C ILE A 549 -13.35 -11.89 13.90
N THR A 550 -12.39 -12.58 14.51
CA THR A 550 -10.96 -12.36 14.26
C THR A 550 -10.41 -13.16 13.09
N LEU A 551 -11.19 -14.10 12.53
CA LEU A 551 -10.82 -14.94 11.40
C LEU A 551 -10.97 -14.16 10.08
N GLY A 552 -10.20 -14.50 9.04
CA GLY A 552 -10.40 -13.99 7.67
C GLY A 552 -9.18 -13.36 6.98
N HIS A 553 -8.01 -14.04 6.94
CA HIS A 553 -6.84 -13.52 6.23
C HIS A 553 -6.91 -13.66 4.70
N ASP A 554 -7.26 -14.84 4.20
CA ASP A 554 -7.33 -15.15 2.77
C ASP A 554 -8.34 -16.27 2.44
N ALA A 555 -8.37 -16.71 1.17
CA ALA A 555 -9.25 -17.76 0.65
C ALA A 555 -9.40 -18.98 1.58
N ARG A 556 -8.35 -19.41 2.28
CA ARG A 556 -8.39 -20.57 3.18
C ARG A 556 -9.33 -20.38 4.37
N ALA A 557 -9.58 -19.13 4.77
CA ALA A 557 -10.57 -18.76 5.76
C ALA A 557 -11.92 -18.43 5.10
N HIS A 558 -11.93 -17.58 4.06
CA HIS A 558 -13.16 -17.08 3.44
C HIS A 558 -13.97 -18.16 2.70
N ASP A 559 -13.32 -19.21 2.20
CA ASP A 559 -13.97 -20.34 1.53
C ASP A 559 -14.41 -21.44 2.52
N LEU A 560 -14.10 -21.30 3.82
CA LEU A 560 -14.43 -22.29 4.84
C LEU A 560 -15.92 -22.24 5.20
N PRO A 561 -16.68 -23.35 5.11
CA PRO A 561 -18.11 -23.36 5.39
C PRO A 561 -18.48 -22.86 6.80
N GLU A 562 -17.66 -23.18 7.80
CA GLU A 562 -17.82 -22.72 9.18
C GLU A 562 -17.68 -21.20 9.28
N PHE A 563 -16.67 -20.61 8.60
CA PHE A 563 -16.48 -19.17 8.57
C PHE A 563 -17.65 -18.46 7.86
N GLN A 564 -18.07 -18.97 6.71
CA GLN A 564 -19.22 -18.43 5.96
C GLN A 564 -20.51 -18.47 6.80
N THR A 565 -20.72 -19.56 7.54
CA THR A 565 -21.86 -19.71 8.45
C THR A 565 -21.79 -18.70 9.61
N LEU A 566 -20.62 -18.54 10.23
CA LEU A 566 -20.40 -17.54 11.29
C LEU A 566 -20.67 -16.11 10.79
N LEU A 567 -20.13 -15.74 9.62
CA LEU A 567 -20.30 -14.42 9.05
C LEU A 567 -21.77 -14.12 8.72
N LYS A 568 -22.45 -15.08 8.07
CA LYS A 568 -23.87 -14.99 7.75
C LYS A 568 -24.70 -14.80 9.03
N ASN A 569 -24.53 -15.68 10.01
CA ASN A 569 -25.31 -15.63 11.25
C ASN A 569 -25.01 -14.34 12.05
N ALA A 570 -23.77 -13.86 12.05
CA ALA A 570 -23.39 -12.59 12.68
C ALA A 570 -24.10 -11.40 12.04
N VAL A 571 -24.18 -11.36 10.71
CA VAL A 571 -24.89 -10.31 9.97
C VAL A 571 -26.40 -10.37 10.20
N GLU A 572 -27.01 -11.55 10.20
CA GLU A 572 -28.44 -11.72 10.50
C GLU A 572 -28.77 -11.26 11.92
N TRP A 573 -28.00 -11.73 12.91
CA TRP A 573 -28.17 -11.36 14.30
C TRP A 573 -27.95 -9.86 14.54
N ALA A 574 -26.88 -9.28 13.98
CA ALA A 574 -26.63 -7.84 14.05
C ALA A 574 -27.77 -7.03 13.40
N GLY A 575 -28.34 -7.54 12.30
CA GLY A 575 -29.51 -6.98 11.62
C GLY A 575 -30.82 -7.08 12.41
N GLY A 576 -30.85 -7.84 13.51
CA GLY A 576 -32.01 -8.02 14.39
C GLY A 576 -32.95 -9.14 13.95
N LYS A 577 -32.43 -10.12 13.21
CA LYS A 577 -33.14 -11.35 12.84
C LYS A 577 -32.79 -12.51 13.77
#